data_AF-A0A848E5A4-F1
#
_entry.id   AF-A0A848E5A4-F1
#
_cell.length_a   1.000
_cell.length_b   1.000
_cell.length_c   1.000
_cell.angle_alpha   90.00
_cell.angle_beta   90.00
_cell.angle_gamma   90.00
#
_symmetry.space_group_name_H-M   'P 1'
#
loop_
_entity.id
_entity.type
_entity.pdbx_description
1 polymer ?
#
loop_
_entity_poly.entity_id
_entity_poly.type
_entity_poly.pdbx_seq_one_letter_code
_entity_poly.pdbx_strand_id
1 'polypeptide(L)'
;MMKALFKVSRWLETQNANPQEVEMIKRGLESWKVLPTSYINSTQTVHNFSATSEGFSTYAITLERTNRVRTNSTSQNQADAQDGRDQDNLTLIPVLILALILLILSIYIYREDVLDRFISGQSERKELEAQMDKLKQNLSTNSFDDQERQKAMMRIQNARSCINQEEYSEAREILSNINENLK
;
A
#
# COMPACT_ATOMS: atom_id res chain seq x y z
N MET A 1 -15.52 27.33 9.23
CA MET A 1 -15.08 25.96 9.55
C MET A 1 -15.67 25.00 8.53
N MET A 2 -14.86 24.13 7.92
CA MET A 2 -15.35 23.11 6.99
C MET A 2 -15.53 21.78 7.73
N LYS A 3 -16.67 21.13 7.50
CA LYS A 3 -16.95 19.78 8.03
C LYS A 3 -16.47 18.75 7.01
N ALA A 4 -15.48 17.96 7.39
CA ALA A 4 -14.99 16.83 6.62
C ALA A 4 -15.77 15.57 7.04
N LEU A 5 -16.21 14.80 6.04
CA LEU A 5 -16.80 13.47 6.25
C LEU A 5 -15.78 12.42 5.79
N PHE A 6 -15.52 11.43 6.63
CA PHE A 6 -14.59 10.36 6.30
C PHE A 6 -15.13 9.00 6.74
N LYS A 7 -14.61 7.95 6.10
CA LYS A 7 -15.03 6.57 6.31
C LYS A 7 -13.85 5.73 6.73
N VAL A 8 -14.07 4.84 7.69
CA VAL A 8 -13.10 3.85 8.12
C VAL A 8 -13.70 2.48 7.88
N SER A 9 -13.00 1.66 7.08
CA SER A 9 -13.42 0.30 6.76
C SER A 9 -12.94 -0.68 7.86
N ARG A 10 -12.85 -1.97 7.52
CA ARG A 10 -12.48 -3.14 8.35
C ARG A 10 -11.27 -3.00 9.28
N TRP A 11 -10.49 -1.93 9.18
CA TRP A 11 -9.40 -1.65 10.10
C TRP A 11 -9.87 -1.59 11.57
N LEU A 12 -11.04 -0.98 11.86
CA LEU A 12 -11.57 -0.92 13.24
C LEU A 12 -11.92 -2.29 13.81
N GLU A 13 -12.55 -3.13 12.99
CA GLU A 13 -12.89 -4.51 13.34
C GLU A 13 -11.61 -5.32 13.63
N THR A 14 -10.57 -5.14 12.81
CA THR A 14 -9.28 -5.83 12.96
C THR A 14 -8.58 -5.44 14.26
N GLN A 15 -8.76 -4.19 14.72
CA GLN A 15 -8.17 -3.69 15.97
C GLN A 15 -9.06 -3.93 17.19
N ASN A 16 -10.24 -4.55 17.03
CA ASN A 16 -11.27 -4.68 18.07
C ASN A 16 -11.54 -3.32 18.77
N ALA A 17 -11.49 -2.23 18.00
CA ALA A 17 -11.49 -0.88 18.51
C ALA A 17 -12.90 -0.30 18.59
N ASN A 18 -13.18 0.49 19.63
CA ASN A 18 -14.46 1.18 19.75
C ASN A 18 -14.52 2.33 18.74
N PRO A 19 -15.55 2.43 17.88
CA PRO A 19 -15.69 3.56 16.95
C PRO A 19 -15.66 4.93 17.65
N GLN A 20 -16.05 5.03 18.91
CA GLN A 20 -16.01 6.29 19.67
C GLN A 20 -14.58 6.74 20.05
N GLU A 21 -13.57 5.89 19.86
CA GLU A 21 -12.16 6.18 20.15
C GLU A 21 -11.39 6.65 18.92
N VAL A 22 -12.05 6.68 17.77
CA VAL A 22 -11.45 7.09 16.50
C VAL A 22 -11.34 8.59 16.45
N GLU A 23 -10.12 9.09 16.30
CA GLU A 23 -9.84 10.51 16.13
C GLU A 23 -9.16 10.78 14.78
N MET A 24 -9.58 11.86 14.11
CA MET A 24 -8.85 12.39 12.96
C MET A 24 -7.77 13.35 13.43
N ILE A 25 -6.54 13.20 12.94
CA ILE A 25 -5.42 14.09 13.21
C ILE A 25 -5.03 14.83 11.92
N LYS A 26 -4.64 16.09 12.06
CA LYS A 26 -4.17 16.96 10.98
C LYS A 26 -2.69 17.25 11.16
N ARG A 27 -1.90 17.15 10.09
CA ARG A 27 -0.49 17.53 10.11
C ARG A 27 -0.34 19.05 10.18
N GLY A 28 0.22 19.56 11.27
CA GLY A 28 0.72 20.93 11.40
C GLY A 28 2.18 21.03 10.96
N LEU A 29 2.78 22.21 11.13
CA LEU A 29 4.18 22.47 10.78
C LEU A 29 5.15 21.54 11.54
N GLU A 30 4.91 21.36 12.85
CA GLU A 30 5.82 20.61 13.72
C GLU A 30 5.16 19.40 14.41
N SER A 31 3.83 19.34 14.44
CA SER A 31 3.10 18.33 15.21
C SER A 31 1.81 17.88 14.54
N TRP A 32 1.27 16.75 15.00
CA TRP A 32 -0.07 16.32 14.65
C TRP A 32 -1.07 16.94 15.62
N LYS A 33 -2.10 17.61 15.08
CA LYS A 33 -3.17 18.21 15.86
C LYS A 33 -4.43 17.38 15.74
N VAL A 34 -4.95 16.92 16.86
CA VAL A 34 -6.19 16.15 16.89
C VAL A 34 -7.38 17.06 16.57
N LEU A 35 -8.24 16.64 15.66
CA LEU A 35 -9.45 17.35 15.27
C LEU A 35 -10.67 16.83 16.03
N PRO A 36 -11.62 17.72 16.38
CA PRO A 36 -12.90 17.28 16.95
C PRO A 36 -13.58 16.32 15.98
N THR A 37 -13.65 15.06 16.38
CA THR A 37 -14.17 13.95 15.58
C THR A 37 -15.42 13.41 16.26
N SER A 38 -16.43 13.06 15.48
CA SER A 38 -17.67 12.49 15.97
C SER A 38 -18.10 11.35 15.08
N TYR A 39 -18.41 10.21 15.71
CA TYR A 39 -19.02 9.07 15.05
C TYR A 39 -20.45 9.41 14.63
N ILE A 40 -20.83 9.04 13.41
CA ILE A 40 -22.16 9.30 12.87
C ILE A 40 -22.98 8.01 12.94
N ASN A 41 -22.55 6.99 12.20
CA ASN A 41 -23.22 5.70 12.08
C ASN A 41 -22.29 4.66 11.44
N SER A 42 -22.73 3.42 11.38
CA SER A 42 -22.07 2.32 10.68
C SER A 42 -23.01 1.65 9.70
N THR A 43 -22.40 1.00 8.72
CA THR A 43 -23.03 -0.01 7.86
C THR A 43 -22.33 -1.36 8.13
N GLN A 44 -22.65 -2.40 7.36
CA GLN A 44 -21.98 -3.70 7.50
C GLN A 44 -20.48 -3.69 7.17
N THR A 45 -19.98 -2.68 6.44
CA THR A 45 -18.60 -2.70 5.92
C THR A 45 -17.80 -1.43 6.20
N VAL A 46 -18.46 -0.37 6.66
CA VAL A 46 -17.82 0.93 6.93
C VAL A 46 -18.46 1.66 8.11
N HIS A 47 -17.62 2.39 8.84
CA HIS A 47 -18.00 3.36 9.87
C HIS A 47 -17.83 4.78 9.33
N ASN A 48 -18.84 5.63 9.50
CA ASN A 48 -18.84 7.01 9.03
C ASN A 48 -18.58 7.98 10.19
N PHE A 49 -17.73 8.96 9.93
CA PHE A 49 -17.30 9.96 10.90
C PHE A 49 -17.41 11.36 10.31
N SER A 50 -17.53 12.34 11.19
CA SER A 50 -17.33 13.75 10.85
C SER A 50 -16.21 14.34 11.69
N ALA A 51 -15.40 15.20 11.06
CA ALA A 51 -14.43 16.02 11.77
C ALA A 51 -14.44 17.45 11.24
N THR A 52 -14.08 18.40 12.08
CA THR A 52 -14.07 19.82 11.70
C THR A 52 -12.64 20.33 11.56
N SER A 53 -12.32 20.89 10.39
CA SER A 53 -10.98 21.39 10.06
C SER A 53 -11.04 22.76 9.38
N GLU A 54 -9.94 23.48 9.44
CA GLU A 54 -9.72 24.73 8.72
C GLU A 54 -8.69 24.51 7.61
N GLY A 55 -9.05 24.88 6.38
CA GLY A 55 -8.17 24.79 5.21
C GLY A 55 -7.84 23.35 4.74
N PHE A 56 -6.94 23.28 3.76
CA PHE A 56 -6.42 22.03 3.19
C PHE A 56 -5.18 21.55 3.96
N SER A 57 -5.03 20.25 4.15
CA SER A 57 -3.92 19.65 4.91
C SER A 57 -3.82 18.14 4.67
N THR A 58 -2.74 17.53 5.15
CA THR A 58 -2.63 16.08 5.33
C THR A 58 -3.35 15.65 6.60
N TYR A 59 -4.09 14.54 6.51
CA TYR A 59 -4.88 13.96 7.60
C TYR A 59 -4.52 12.49 7.82
N ALA A 60 -4.65 12.02 9.05
CA ALA A 60 -4.53 10.61 9.42
C ALA A 60 -5.58 10.25 10.48
N ILE A 61 -5.72 8.96 10.76
CA ILE A 61 -6.69 8.41 11.71
C ILE A 61 -5.92 7.68 12.80
N THR A 62 -6.28 7.89 14.06
CA THR A 62 -5.64 7.27 15.21
C THR A 62 -6.67 6.73 16.20
N LEU A 63 -6.23 5.78 17.03
CA LEU A 63 -6.94 5.25 18.20
C LEU A 63 -6.32 5.76 19.51
N GLU A 64 -5.21 6.49 19.44
CA GLU A 64 -4.57 7.07 20.62
C GLU A 64 -5.48 8.15 21.18
N ARG A 65 -6.26 7.80 22.21
CA ARG A 65 -7.09 8.74 22.94
C ARG A 65 -6.14 9.74 23.61
N THR A 66 -5.92 10.87 22.94
CA THR A 66 -5.22 11.98 23.56
C THR A 66 -6.11 12.41 24.73
N ASN A 67 -5.63 12.29 25.97
CA ASN A 67 -6.38 12.72 27.16
C ASN A 67 -6.66 14.22 27.05
N ARG A 68 -7.74 14.58 26.36
CA ARG A 68 -8.23 15.94 26.26
C ARG A 68 -8.89 16.25 27.59
N VAL A 69 -8.12 16.85 28.50
CA VAL A 69 -8.71 17.74 29.49
C VAL A 69 -9.49 18.77 28.68
N ARG A 70 -10.82 18.67 28.77
CA ARG A 70 -11.77 19.58 28.14
C ARG A 70 -11.58 20.93 28.84
N THR A 71 -10.62 21.72 28.38
CA THR A 71 -10.43 23.11 28.83
C THR A 71 -11.57 23.94 28.27
N ASN A 72 -12.72 23.84 28.94
CA ASN A 72 -13.61 24.98 29.03
C ASN A 72 -12.79 26.12 29.63
N SER A 73 -12.77 27.26 28.95
CA SER A 73 -12.11 28.47 29.39
C SER A 73 -12.62 28.90 30.77
N THR A 74 -11.86 28.55 31.81
CA THR A 74 -11.87 29.25 33.08
C THR A 74 -10.44 29.70 33.30
N SER A 75 -10.20 31.01 33.15
CA SER A 75 -8.98 31.63 33.66
C SER A 75 -8.91 31.36 35.16
N GLN A 76 -7.97 30.52 35.56
CA GLN A 76 -7.44 30.56 36.92
C GLN A 76 -5.92 30.52 36.83
N ASN A 77 -5.34 31.64 37.27
CA ASN A 77 -3.98 31.77 37.74
C ASN A 77 -3.54 30.50 38.50
N GLN A 78 -2.43 29.93 38.09
CA GLN A 78 -1.51 29.30 39.03
C GLN A 78 -0.09 29.50 38.53
N ALA A 79 0.62 30.29 39.33
CA ALA A 79 2.04 30.51 39.27
C ALA A 79 2.80 29.26 39.73
N ASP A 80 4.01 29.15 39.20
CA ASP A 80 5.21 28.52 39.75
C ASP A 80 5.23 27.02 40.01
N ALA A 81 6.01 26.32 39.17
CA ALA A 81 7.20 25.61 39.61
C ALA A 81 8.04 25.24 38.38
N GLN A 82 8.86 26.18 37.92
CA GLN A 82 9.92 25.91 36.97
C GLN A 82 11.11 25.39 37.78
N ASP A 83 11.10 24.08 38.06
CA ASP A 83 12.24 23.37 38.64
C ASP A 83 13.02 22.68 37.54
N GLY A 84 14.33 22.88 37.58
CA GLY A 84 15.25 22.58 36.51
C GLY A 84 15.53 21.09 36.37
N ARG A 85 15.76 20.69 35.12
CA ARG A 85 16.81 19.73 34.72
C ARG A 85 17.04 19.90 33.22
N ASP A 86 17.88 20.86 32.88
CA ASP A 86 18.75 20.74 31.73
C ASP A 86 19.66 19.53 31.97
N GLN A 87 19.30 18.39 31.41
CA GLN A 87 20.15 17.20 31.35
C GLN A 87 20.24 16.74 29.89
N ASP A 88 21.37 17.10 29.27
CA ASP A 88 22.10 16.31 28.30
C ASP A 88 21.34 15.73 27.09
N ASN A 89 20.65 16.59 26.32
CA ASN A 89 20.10 16.21 25.01
C ASN A 89 21.07 16.38 23.82
N LEU A 90 22.36 16.63 24.07
CA LEU A 90 23.35 16.89 23.01
C LEU A 90 23.81 15.62 22.26
N THR A 91 23.55 14.42 22.79
CA THR A 91 23.94 13.14 22.18
C THR A 91 22.83 12.45 21.39
N LEU A 92 21.58 12.90 21.50
CA LEU A 92 20.42 12.25 20.87
C LEU A 92 20.23 12.66 19.39
N ILE A 93 20.62 13.88 19.05
CA ILE A 93 20.56 14.43 17.67
C ILE A 93 21.43 13.64 16.68
N PRO A 94 22.72 13.35 16.94
CA PRO A 94 23.55 12.60 15.97
C PRO A 94 23.07 11.16 15.77
N VAL A 95 22.49 10.53 16.80
CA VAL A 95 21.93 9.17 16.70
C VAL A 95 20.73 9.14 15.77
N LEU A 96 19.84 10.12 15.86
CA LEU A 96 18.68 10.26 14.96
C LEU A 96 19.11 10.50 13.50
N ILE A 97 20.13 11.34 13.29
CA ILE A 97 20.66 11.59 11.94
C ILE A 97 21.26 10.31 11.35
N LEU A 98 22.03 9.55 12.15
CA LEU A 98 22.60 8.28 11.71
C LEU A 98 21.50 7.27 11.34
N ALA A 99 20.45 7.15 12.16
CA ALA A 99 19.32 6.28 11.87
C ALA A 99 18.59 6.67 10.58
N LEU A 100 18.41 7.97 10.31
CA LEU A 100 17.82 8.47 9.08
C LEU A 100 18.67 8.13 7.86
N ILE A 101 19.99 8.29 7.95
CA ILE A 101 20.93 7.94 6.86
C ILE A 101 20.88 6.44 6.57
N LEU A 102 20.87 5.60 7.60
CA LEU A 102 20.74 4.15 7.44
C LEU A 102 19.40 3.74 6.79
N LEU A 103 18.31 4.42 7.13
CA LEU A 103 17.01 4.21 6.50
C LEU A 103 17.02 4.59 5.00
N ILE A 104 17.66 5.70 4.65
CA ILE A 104 17.79 6.12 3.25
C ILE A 104 18.66 5.13 2.47
N LEU A 105 19.77 4.69 3.06
CA LEU A 105 20.64 3.65 2.48
C LEU A 105 19.91 2.32 2.29
N SER A 106 19.10 1.89 3.26
CA SER A 106 18.33 0.65 3.12
C SER A 106 17.33 0.77 1.97
N ILE A 107 16.59 1.87 1.87
CA ILE A 107 15.69 2.13 0.75
C ILE A 107 16.44 2.12 -0.58
N TYR A 108 17.64 2.72 -0.63
CA TYR A 108 18.45 2.75 -1.85
C TYR A 108 18.87 1.35 -2.29
N ILE A 109 19.36 0.51 -1.38
CA ILE A 109 19.76 -0.87 -1.67
C ILE A 109 18.54 -1.71 -2.10
N TYR A 110 17.41 -1.59 -1.40
CA TYR A 110 16.18 -2.30 -1.78
C TYR A 110 15.65 -1.86 -3.15
N ARG A 111 15.92 -0.63 -3.58
CA ARG A 111 15.44 -0.12 -4.86
C ARG A 111 16.09 -0.83 -6.04
N GLU A 112 17.39 -1.14 -5.98
CA GLU A 112 18.10 -1.83 -7.07
C GLU A 112 17.57 -3.25 -7.27
N ASP A 113 17.44 -4.03 -6.18
CA ASP A 113 16.89 -5.39 -6.24
C ASP A 113 15.46 -5.45 -6.77
N VAL A 114 14.61 -4.48 -6.40
CA VAL A 114 13.22 -4.41 -6.86
C VAL A 114 13.15 -3.98 -8.32
N LEU A 115 14.00 -3.05 -8.76
CA LEU A 115 14.06 -2.64 -10.17
C LEU A 115 14.51 -3.80 -11.06
N ASP A 116 15.54 -4.53 -10.65
CA ASP A 116 16.08 -5.63 -11.45
C ASP A 116 15.08 -6.76 -11.62
N ARG A 117 14.34 -7.13 -10.55
CA ARG A 117 13.24 -8.10 -10.64
C ARG A 117 12.09 -7.63 -11.53
N PHE A 118 11.77 -6.33 -11.49
CA PHE A 118 10.72 -5.78 -12.32
C PHE A 118 11.11 -5.73 -13.79
N ILE A 119 12.34 -5.33 -14.10
CA ILE A 119 12.87 -5.25 -15.46
C ILE A 119 13.03 -6.65 -16.07
N SER A 120 13.57 -7.61 -15.30
CA SER A 120 13.72 -8.99 -15.78
C SER A 120 12.36 -9.64 -16.05
N GLY A 121 11.40 -9.53 -15.12
CA GLY A 121 10.05 -10.06 -15.32
C GLY A 121 9.32 -9.45 -16.52
N GLN A 122 9.47 -8.15 -16.76
CA GLN A 122 8.92 -7.48 -17.96
C GLN A 122 9.53 -8.02 -19.26
N SER A 123 10.84 -8.26 -19.27
CA SER A 123 11.54 -8.80 -20.44
C SER A 123 11.08 -10.22 -20.76
N GLU A 124 11.04 -11.09 -19.75
CA GLU A 124 10.59 -12.48 -19.92
C GLU A 124 9.14 -12.57 -20.37
N ARG A 125 8.26 -11.75 -19.78
CA ARG A 125 6.86 -11.66 -20.20
C ARG A 125 6.73 -11.30 -21.68
N LYS A 126 7.44 -10.28 -22.15
CA LYS A 126 7.41 -9.85 -23.56
C LYS A 126 7.90 -10.93 -24.50
N GLU A 127 8.94 -11.66 -24.11
CA GLU A 127 9.46 -12.78 -24.90
C GLU A 127 8.42 -13.91 -25.03
N LEU A 128 7.79 -14.30 -23.93
CA LEU A 128 6.77 -15.35 -23.91
C LEU A 128 5.51 -14.95 -24.68
N GLU A 129 5.05 -13.70 -24.55
CA GLU A 129 3.94 -13.16 -25.35
C GLU A 129 4.26 -13.21 -26.85
N ALA A 130 5.49 -12.85 -27.25
CA ALA A 130 5.93 -12.95 -28.65
C ALA A 130 5.99 -14.40 -29.16
N GLN A 131 6.41 -15.36 -28.33
CA GLN A 131 6.38 -16.79 -28.67
C GLN A 131 4.95 -17.30 -28.84
N MET A 132 4.02 -16.91 -27.97
CA MET A 132 2.61 -17.25 -28.09
C MET A 132 2.02 -16.74 -29.41
N ASP A 133 2.32 -15.51 -29.80
CA ASP A 133 1.78 -14.93 -31.03
C ASP A 133 2.34 -15.61 -32.27
N LYS A 134 3.64 -15.98 -32.28
CA LYS A 134 4.22 -16.84 -33.32
C LYS A 134 3.52 -18.20 -33.40
N LEU A 135 3.24 -18.85 -32.27
CA LEU A 135 2.51 -20.12 -32.25
C LEU A 135 1.09 -19.98 -32.79
N LYS A 136 0.34 -18.95 -32.39
CA LYS A 136 -1.00 -18.67 -32.96
C LYS A 136 -0.94 -18.43 -34.46
N GLN A 137 0.07 -17.70 -34.94
CA GLN A 137 0.28 -17.45 -36.35
C GLN A 137 0.56 -18.77 -37.11
N ASN A 138 1.45 -19.61 -36.59
CA ASN A 138 1.76 -20.92 -37.19
C ASN A 138 0.52 -21.83 -37.23
N LEU A 139 -0.27 -21.88 -36.15
CA LEU A 139 -1.53 -22.62 -36.08
C LEU A 139 -2.59 -22.12 -37.06
N SER A 140 -2.54 -20.84 -37.43
CA SER A 140 -3.47 -20.23 -38.39
C SER A 140 -3.01 -20.42 -39.84
N THR A 141 -1.71 -20.57 -40.07
CA THR A 141 -1.12 -20.63 -41.42
C THR A 141 -0.98 -22.07 -41.92
N ASN A 142 -0.66 -23.01 -41.05
CA ASN A 142 -0.47 -24.41 -41.41
C ASN A 142 -1.80 -25.18 -41.30
N SER A 143 -1.98 -26.17 -42.17
CA SER A 143 -3.14 -27.05 -42.15
C SER A 143 -2.99 -28.12 -41.05
N PHE A 144 -3.29 -27.75 -39.81
CA PHE A 144 -3.45 -28.71 -38.71
C PHE A 144 -4.88 -29.23 -38.65
N ASP A 145 -5.05 -30.43 -38.10
CA ASP A 145 -6.38 -30.96 -37.77
C ASP A 145 -7.09 -30.04 -36.75
N ASP A 146 -8.41 -29.91 -36.87
CA ASP A 146 -9.20 -29.01 -36.01
C ASP A 146 -9.06 -29.38 -34.52
N GLN A 147 -8.94 -30.68 -34.21
CA GLN A 147 -8.77 -31.16 -32.83
C GLN A 147 -7.38 -30.76 -32.28
N GLU A 148 -6.33 -30.91 -33.09
CA GLU A 148 -4.97 -30.50 -32.72
C GLU A 148 -4.87 -28.99 -32.52
N ARG A 149 -5.49 -28.20 -33.41
CA ARG A 149 -5.56 -26.75 -33.31
C ARG A 149 -6.27 -26.30 -32.04
N GLN A 150 -7.40 -26.92 -31.68
CA GLN A 150 -8.13 -26.62 -30.45
C GLN A 150 -7.31 -26.97 -29.20
N LYS A 151 -6.66 -28.15 -29.18
CA LYS A 151 -5.80 -28.57 -28.07
C LYS A 151 -4.61 -27.62 -27.89
N ALA A 152 -3.97 -27.21 -28.98
CA ALA A 152 -2.88 -26.24 -28.95
C ALA A 152 -3.35 -24.88 -28.44
N MET A 153 -4.50 -24.38 -28.91
CA MET A 153 -5.08 -23.11 -28.43
C MET A 153 -5.41 -23.12 -26.94
N MET A 154 -5.95 -24.23 -26.41
CA MET A 154 -6.22 -24.37 -24.98
C MET A 154 -4.92 -24.31 -24.15
N ARG A 155 -3.85 -24.97 -24.62
CA ARG A 155 -2.54 -24.91 -23.94
C ARG A 155 -1.92 -23.52 -24.01
N ILE A 156 -2.09 -22.79 -25.13
CA ILE A 156 -1.68 -21.38 -25.25
C ILE A 156 -2.44 -20.51 -24.24
N GLN A 157 -3.74 -20.75 -24.02
CA GLN A 157 -4.51 -20.05 -23.00
C GLN A 157 -4.02 -20.36 -21.58
N ASN A 158 -3.67 -21.62 -21.31
CA ASN A 158 -3.09 -22.00 -20.01
C ASN A 158 -1.75 -21.29 -19.76
N ALA A 159 -0.84 -21.28 -20.74
CA ALA A 159 0.42 -20.55 -20.66
C ALA A 159 0.19 -19.04 -20.38
N ARG A 160 -0.85 -18.44 -20.97
CA ARG A 160 -1.24 -17.06 -20.69
C ARG A 160 -1.64 -16.85 -19.22
N SER A 161 -2.34 -17.81 -18.63
CA SER A 161 -2.70 -17.78 -17.20
C SER A 161 -1.45 -17.78 -16.33
N CYS A 162 -0.49 -18.67 -16.60
CA CYS A 162 0.79 -18.73 -15.89
C CYS A 162 1.55 -17.40 -16.00
N ILE A 163 1.60 -16.78 -17.19
CA ILE A 163 2.24 -15.45 -17.37
C ILE A 163 1.57 -14.38 -16.50
N ASN A 164 0.23 -14.37 -16.41
CA ASN A 164 -0.49 -13.42 -15.57
C ASN A 164 -0.28 -13.66 -14.07
N GLN A 165 0.09 -14.88 -13.68
CA GLN A 165 0.43 -15.27 -12.31
C GLN A 165 1.92 -15.13 -12.01
N GLU A 166 2.72 -14.59 -12.94
CA GLU A 166 4.18 -14.46 -12.85
C GLU A 166 4.93 -15.81 -12.78
N GLU A 167 4.30 -16.90 -13.21
CA GLU A 167 4.86 -18.26 -13.27
C GLU A 167 5.57 -18.51 -14.62
N TYR A 168 6.62 -17.73 -14.90
CA TYR A 168 7.26 -17.69 -16.23
C TYR A 168 7.94 -19.01 -16.64
N SER A 169 8.45 -19.79 -15.68
CA SER A 169 9.08 -21.09 -15.95
C SER A 169 8.07 -22.11 -16.48
N GLU A 170 6.89 -22.18 -15.88
CA GLU A 170 5.82 -23.09 -16.29
C GLU A 170 5.22 -22.67 -17.63
N ALA A 171 5.01 -21.35 -17.83
CA ALA A 171 4.60 -20.82 -19.12
C ALA A 171 5.59 -21.22 -20.24
N ARG A 172 6.90 -21.11 -19.99
CA ARG A 172 7.94 -21.48 -20.97
C ARG A 172 7.90 -22.97 -21.30
N GLU A 173 7.75 -23.82 -20.30
CA GLU A 173 7.63 -25.27 -20.50
C GLU A 173 6.40 -25.63 -21.35
N ILE A 174 5.24 -25.04 -21.04
CA ILE A 174 4.01 -25.26 -21.81
C ILE A 174 4.22 -24.84 -23.28
N LEU A 175 4.80 -23.66 -23.54
CA LEU A 175 5.03 -23.18 -24.91
C LEU A 175 6.05 -24.03 -25.66
N SER A 176 7.12 -24.48 -24.99
CA SER A 176 8.10 -25.41 -25.57
C SER A 176 7.45 -26.72 -25.98
N ASN A 177 6.65 -27.31 -25.08
CA ASN A 177 5.93 -28.55 -25.33
C ASN A 177 4.93 -28.41 -26.49
N ILE A 178 4.26 -27.27 -26.65
CA ILE A 178 3.40 -27.03 -27.81
C ILE A 178 4.24 -27.00 -29.09
N ASN A 179 5.35 -26.27 -29.10
CA ASN A 179 6.20 -26.13 -30.27
C ASN A 179 6.84 -27.46 -30.70
N GLU A 180 7.20 -28.32 -29.76
CA GLU A 180 7.72 -29.67 -30.06
C GLU A 180 6.64 -30.59 -30.65
N ASN A 181 5.39 -30.49 -30.17
CA ASN A 181 4.28 -31.30 -30.68
C ASN A 181 3.75 -30.82 -32.05
N LEU A 182 4.12 -29.61 -32.49
CA LEU A 182 3.68 -29.03 -33.77
C LEU A 182 4.71 -29.19 -34.90
N LYS A 183 5.87 -29.78 -34.62
CA LYS A 183 6.88 -30.16 -35.64
C LYS A 183 6.51 -31.49 -36.28
#